data_AF-A0A2N0VUX1-F1
#
_entry.id   AF-A0A2N0VUX1-F1
#
_cell.length_a   1.000
_cell.length_b   1.000
_cell.length_c   1.000
_cell.angle_alpha   90.00
_cell.angle_beta   90.00
_cell.angle_gamma   90.00
#
_symmetry.space_group_name_H-M   'P 1'
#
loop_
_entity.id
_entity.type
_entity.pdbx_description
1 polymer ?
#
loop_
_entity_poly.entity_id
_entity_poly.type
_entity_poly.pdbx_seq_one_letter_code
_entity_poly.pdbx_strand_id
1 'polypeptide(L)'
;MKKIFIATTLVLLAGCSSQASRMADCQAQGISKDACYIAEQNRQTAVQNTAMKQAMENAAKQYAQTAKRVVHVRIKGIDIKIFPADKQGYIESTAAALDEDNADAQVYRKGIFTAIYYKRTHKVVLMRDGQIYGRTTV
;
A
#
# COMPACT_ATOMS: atom_id res chain seq x y z
N MET A 1 -30.29 -18.73 35.38
CA MET A 1 -28.82 -18.91 35.33
C MET A 1 -28.30 -18.34 34.02
N LYS A 2 -27.59 -17.20 34.05
CA LYS A 2 -26.45 -16.82 33.18
C LYS A 2 -26.07 -15.36 33.50
N LYS A 3 -25.53 -15.16 34.71
CA LYS A 3 -24.81 -13.92 35.04
C LYS A 3 -23.38 -14.09 34.50
N ILE A 4 -22.77 -12.97 34.14
CA ILE A 4 -21.34 -12.79 33.84
C ILE A 4 -20.98 -13.04 32.37
N PHE A 5 -20.86 -11.96 31.59
CA PHE A 5 -19.80 -11.75 30.58
C PHE A 5 -19.75 -10.26 30.19
N ILE A 6 -19.63 -9.38 31.19
CA ILE A 6 -19.28 -7.96 30.98
C ILE A 6 -18.17 -7.64 31.99
N ALA A 7 -16.95 -8.06 31.72
CA ALA A 7 -15.76 -7.64 32.49
C ALA A 7 -14.45 -8.10 31.82
N THR A 8 -14.17 -7.71 30.57
CA THR A 8 -12.83 -8.00 29.98
C THR A 8 -12.30 -6.90 29.05
N THR A 9 -12.93 -5.72 28.97
CA THR A 9 -12.44 -4.60 28.15
C THR A 9 -11.47 -3.65 28.87
N LEU A 10 -11.12 -3.91 30.13
CA LEU A 10 -10.29 -3.00 30.95
C LEU A 10 -8.77 -3.28 30.95
N VAL A 11 -8.27 -4.28 30.22
CA VAL A 11 -6.85 -4.71 30.35
C VAL A 11 -5.89 -4.04 29.34
N LEU A 12 -6.37 -3.28 28.35
CA LEU A 12 -5.50 -2.70 27.31
C LEU A 12 -5.02 -1.26 27.53
N LEU A 13 -5.35 -0.61 28.65
CA LEU A 13 -4.85 0.75 28.96
C LEU A 13 -3.57 0.78 29.80
N ALA A 14 -2.98 -0.36 30.17
CA ALA A 14 -1.74 -0.41 30.95
C ALA A 14 -0.49 0.16 30.21
N GLY A 15 -0.62 0.56 28.94
CA GLY A 15 0.47 1.15 28.16
C GLY A 15 0.54 2.69 28.16
N CYS A 16 -0.50 3.39 28.62
CA CYS A 16 -0.56 4.86 28.59
C CYS A 16 -0.11 5.47 29.92
N SER A 17 1.05 5.10 30.44
CA SER A 17 1.62 5.82 31.57
C SER A 17 2.11 7.19 31.11
N SER A 18 1.55 8.24 31.71
CA SER A 18 1.95 9.62 31.43
C SER A 18 3.40 9.86 31.82
N GLN A 19 4.02 10.90 31.25
CA GLN A 19 5.39 11.30 31.59
C GLN A 19 5.55 11.53 33.10
N ALA A 20 4.54 12.14 33.75
CA ALA A 20 4.52 12.41 35.18
C ALA A 20 4.55 11.11 36.02
N SER A 21 3.78 10.10 35.62
CA SER A 21 3.74 8.80 36.30
C SER A 21 5.10 8.09 36.24
N ARG A 22 5.74 8.06 35.07
CA ARG A 22 7.07 7.44 34.89
C ARG A 22 8.16 8.14 35.69
N MET A 23 8.10 9.47 35.78
CA MET A 23 9.01 10.25 36.61
C MET A 23 8.83 9.96 38.10
N ALA A 24 7.58 9.87 38.58
CA ALA A 24 7.28 9.54 39.97
C ALA A 24 7.76 8.13 40.35
N ASP A 25 7.54 7.14 39.48
CA ASP A 25 8.01 5.77 39.68
C ASP A 25 9.55 5.68 39.70
N CYS A 26 10.22 6.44 38.82
CA CYS A 26 11.67 6.51 38.78
C CYS A 26 12.24 7.15 40.07
N GLN A 27 11.63 8.22 40.56
CA GLN A 27 12.03 8.83 41.83
C GLN A 27 11.74 7.92 43.03
N ALA A 28 10.64 7.14 43.00
CA ALA A 28 10.30 6.17 44.04
C ALA A 28 11.31 5.03 44.16
N GLN A 29 12.10 4.77 43.11
CA GLN A 29 13.23 3.83 43.14
C GLN A 29 14.50 4.43 43.77
N GLY A 30 14.45 5.66 44.29
CA GLY A 30 15.58 6.35 44.89
C GLY A 30 16.54 6.98 43.87
N ILE A 31 16.15 7.07 42.60
CA ILE A 31 16.93 7.70 41.54
C ILE A 31 16.76 9.22 41.60
N SER A 32 17.83 9.97 41.36
CA SER A 32 17.77 11.43 41.36
C SER A 32 16.84 11.97 40.27
N LYS A 33 16.20 13.11 40.54
CA LYS A 33 15.29 13.76 39.59
C LYS A 33 15.94 14.01 38.22
N ASP A 34 17.21 14.40 38.22
CA ASP A 34 17.96 14.69 37.00
C ASP A 34 18.23 13.41 36.18
N ALA A 35 18.58 12.30 36.84
CA ALA A 35 18.75 11.01 36.18
C ALA A 35 17.42 10.51 35.58
N CYS A 36 16.31 10.66 36.32
CA CYS A 36 14.98 10.34 35.81
C CYS A 36 14.57 11.22 34.61
N TYR A 37 14.94 12.50 34.62
CA TYR A 37 14.66 13.42 33.52
C TYR A 37 15.41 13.03 32.23
N ILE A 38 16.71 12.73 32.35
CA ILE A 38 17.53 12.27 31.22
C ILE A 38 17.02 10.92 30.67
N ALA A 39 16.64 9.99 31.55
CA ALA A 39 16.08 8.70 31.13
C ALA A 39 14.79 8.87 30.31
N GLU A 40 13.88 9.75 30.73
CA GLU A 40 12.64 9.99 29.99
C GLU A 40 12.88 10.77 28.69
N GLN A 41 13.83 11.71 28.65
CA GLN A 41 14.24 12.37 27.41
C GLN A 41 14.77 11.37 26.39
N ASN A 42 15.65 10.45 26.82
CA ASN A 42 16.16 9.37 25.97
C ASN A 42 15.04 8.46 25.47
N ARG A 43 14.07 8.15 26.33
CA ARG A 43 12.89 7.35 25.95
C ARG A 43 12.05 8.05 24.88
N GLN A 44 11.77 9.34 25.04
CA GLN A 44 11.03 10.13 24.06
C GLN A 44 11.76 10.17 22.72
N THR A 45 13.07 10.43 22.73
CA THR A 45 13.90 10.40 21.53
C THR A 45 13.86 9.03 20.85
N ALA A 46 13.95 7.93 21.60
CA ALA A 46 13.83 6.59 21.05
C ALA A 46 12.45 6.31 20.43
N VAL A 47 11.36 6.76 21.07
CA VAL A 47 9.99 6.63 20.53
C VAL A 47 9.83 7.46 19.25
N GLN A 48 10.35 8.69 19.21
CA GLN A 48 10.28 9.53 18.01
C GLN A 48 11.07 8.91 16.85
N ASN A 49 12.28 8.42 17.11
CA ASN A 49 13.12 7.78 16.09
C ASN A 49 12.47 6.50 15.53
N THR A 50 11.86 5.69 16.39
CA THR A 50 11.15 4.47 15.96
C THR A 50 9.88 4.80 15.18
N ALA A 51 9.11 5.81 15.61
CA ALA A 51 7.94 6.29 14.89
C ALA A 51 8.31 6.84 13.51
N MET A 52 9.37 7.66 13.42
CA MET A 52 9.89 8.16 12.14
C MET A 52 10.33 7.03 11.21
N LYS A 53 11.08 6.04 11.73
CA LYS A 53 11.49 4.87 10.94
C LYS A 53 10.29 4.07 10.43
N GLN A 54 9.29 3.81 11.28
CA GLN A 54 8.07 3.13 10.87
C GLN A 54 7.28 3.95 9.84
N ALA A 55 7.21 5.27 10.00
CA ALA A 55 6.57 6.15 9.02
C ALA A 55 7.29 6.08 7.67
N MET A 56 8.62 6.10 7.65
CA MET A 56 9.42 5.95 6.43
C MET A 56 9.25 4.56 5.80
N GLU A 57 9.26 3.47 6.58
CA GLU A 57 9.04 2.12 6.07
C GLU A 57 7.64 1.93 5.50
N ASN A 58 6.61 2.49 6.15
CA ASN A 58 5.25 2.46 5.66
C ASN A 58 5.09 3.31 4.39
N ALA A 59 5.71 4.49 4.35
CA ALA A 59 5.77 5.31 3.14
C ALA A 59 6.48 4.54 2.02
N ALA A 60 7.65 3.93 2.28
CA ALA A 60 8.38 3.13 1.30
C ALA A 60 7.57 1.95 0.78
N LYS A 61 6.79 1.26 1.63
CA LYS A 61 5.87 0.19 1.20
C LYS A 61 4.75 0.73 0.29
N GLN A 62 4.19 1.89 0.60
CA GLN A 62 3.18 2.53 -0.25
C GLN A 62 3.76 2.98 -1.60
N TYR A 63 4.96 3.57 -1.61
CA TYR A 63 5.68 3.91 -2.84
C TYR A 63 6.08 2.67 -3.64
N ALA A 64 6.48 1.58 -2.99
CA ALA A 64 6.81 0.31 -3.64
C ALA A 64 5.57 -0.40 -4.21
N GLN A 65 4.40 -0.31 -3.56
CA GLN A 65 3.13 -0.77 -4.15
C GLN A 65 2.66 0.11 -5.31
N THR A 66 3.02 1.39 -5.30
CA THR A 66 2.76 2.33 -6.40
C THR A 66 3.77 2.15 -7.55
N ALA A 67 4.95 1.59 -7.26
CA ALA A 67 5.98 1.29 -8.25
C ALA A 67 5.54 0.15 -9.17
N LYS A 68 5.10 0.53 -10.37
CA LYS A 68 5.00 -0.29 -11.58
C LYS A 68 4.16 -1.58 -11.42
N ARG A 69 2.86 -1.42 -11.16
CA ARG A 69 1.91 -2.53 -11.36
C ARG A 69 1.88 -2.91 -12.84
N VAL A 70 2.55 -4.01 -13.17
CA VAL A 70 2.48 -4.61 -14.51
C VAL A 70 1.12 -5.28 -14.64
N VAL A 71 0.36 -4.88 -15.65
CA VAL A 71 -0.92 -5.48 -15.99
C VAL A 71 -0.65 -6.64 -16.92
N HIS A 72 -0.71 -7.87 -16.40
CA HIS A 72 -0.55 -9.09 -17.19
C HIS A 72 -1.84 -9.89 -17.18
N VAL A 73 -2.47 -10.03 -18.34
CA VAL A 73 -3.72 -10.76 -18.49
C VAL A 73 -3.71 -11.64 -19.72
N ARG A 74 -4.46 -12.74 -19.66
CA ARG A 74 -4.70 -13.62 -20.80
C ARG A 74 -6.19 -13.64 -21.13
N ILE A 75 -6.55 -13.27 -22.36
CA ILE A 75 -7.95 -13.23 -22.82
C ILE A 75 -8.10 -14.20 -23.98
N LYS A 76 -8.87 -15.27 -23.79
CA LYS A 76 -9.16 -16.28 -24.83
C LYS A 76 -7.90 -16.77 -25.57
N GLY A 77 -6.83 -17.03 -24.82
CA GLY A 77 -5.57 -17.50 -25.37
C GLY A 77 -4.58 -16.42 -25.79
N ILE A 78 -4.96 -15.12 -25.74
CA ILE A 78 -4.09 -14.00 -26.10
C ILE A 78 -3.48 -13.36 -24.86
N ASP A 79 -2.15 -13.32 -24.78
CA ASP A 79 -1.38 -12.65 -23.71
C ASP A 79 -1.25 -11.15 -23.97
N ILE A 80 -1.59 -10.36 -22.96
CA ILE A 80 -1.45 -8.91 -22.94
C ILE A 80 -0.63 -8.52 -21.71
N LYS A 81 0.49 -7.83 -21.95
CA LYS A 81 1.33 -7.23 -20.90
C LYS A 81 1.39 -5.73 -21.10
N ILE A 82 0.89 -4.98 -20.15
CA ILE A 82 0.90 -3.52 -20.16
C ILE A 82 1.72 -3.03 -18.97
N PHE A 83 2.60 -2.07 -19.23
CA PHE A 83 3.40 -1.34 -18.26
C PHE A 83 2.87 0.10 -18.23
N PRO A 84 1.85 0.41 -17.41
CA PRO A 84 1.15 1.70 -17.46
C PRO A 84 2.08 2.89 -17.19
N ALA A 85 3.06 2.70 -16.30
CA ALA A 85 4.04 3.71 -15.92
C ALA A 85 5.04 4.00 -17.05
N ASP A 86 5.49 2.95 -17.74
CA ASP A 86 6.48 3.05 -18.82
C ASP A 86 5.82 3.30 -20.19
N LYS A 87 4.48 3.37 -20.23
CA LYS A 87 3.65 3.58 -21.43
C LYS A 87 3.89 2.53 -22.53
N GLN A 88 4.31 1.32 -22.13
CA GLN A 88 4.61 0.22 -23.03
C GLN A 88 3.56 -0.88 -22.92
N GLY A 89 3.22 -1.49 -24.05
CA GLY A 89 2.28 -2.61 -24.12
C GLY A 89 2.78 -3.69 -25.07
N TYR A 90 2.47 -4.94 -24.76
CA TYR A 90 2.78 -6.10 -25.58
C TYR A 90 1.54 -6.95 -25.74
N ILE A 91 1.28 -7.38 -26.98
CA ILE A 91 0.22 -8.33 -27.32
C ILE A 91 0.90 -9.53 -28.01
N GLU A 92 0.78 -10.72 -27.44
CA GLU A 92 1.51 -11.92 -27.87
C GLU A 92 3.03 -11.69 -27.94
N SER A 93 3.60 -11.11 -26.87
CA SER A 93 5.04 -10.77 -26.76
C SER A 93 5.58 -9.80 -27.83
N THR A 94 4.73 -9.25 -28.67
CA THR A 94 5.10 -8.24 -29.68
C THR A 94 4.70 -6.86 -29.17
N ALA A 95 5.55 -5.86 -29.37
CA ALA A 95 5.26 -4.48 -28.99
C ALA A 95 3.96 -4.00 -29.68
N ALA A 96 3.07 -3.40 -28.89
CA ALA A 96 1.87 -2.74 -29.35
C ALA A 96 2.06 -1.23 -29.24
N ALA A 97 1.60 -0.49 -30.26
CA ALA A 97 1.65 0.97 -30.27
C ALA A 97 0.64 1.52 -29.26
N LEU A 98 1.03 2.53 -28.49
CA LEU A 98 0.11 3.29 -27.65
C LEU A 98 -0.62 4.29 -28.54
N ASP A 99 -1.91 4.08 -28.75
CA ASP A 99 -2.74 4.99 -29.55
C ASP A 99 -3.34 6.10 -28.69
N GLU A 100 -3.73 5.81 -27.45
CA GLU A 100 -4.36 6.77 -26.55
C GLU A 100 -3.89 6.61 -25.09
N ASP A 101 -3.71 7.74 -24.40
CA ASP A 101 -3.35 7.81 -22.99
C ASP A 101 -4.12 8.95 -22.30
N ASN A 102 -5.22 8.59 -21.64
CA ASN A 102 -6.10 9.52 -20.94
C ASN A 102 -6.11 9.24 -19.42
N ALA A 103 -6.76 10.10 -18.64
CA ALA A 103 -6.90 9.91 -17.19
C ALA A 103 -7.58 8.58 -16.83
N ASP A 104 -8.53 8.13 -17.65
CA ASP A 104 -9.34 6.94 -17.38
C ASP A 104 -8.82 5.66 -18.05
N ALA A 105 -8.10 5.76 -19.17
CA ALA A 105 -7.71 4.59 -19.95
C ALA A 105 -6.41 4.76 -20.75
N GLN A 106 -5.78 3.64 -21.10
CA GLN A 106 -4.69 3.50 -22.06
C GLN A 106 -5.07 2.49 -23.13
N VAL A 107 -4.82 2.82 -24.41
CA VAL A 107 -5.19 1.98 -25.55
C VAL A 107 -3.94 1.58 -26.32
N TYR A 108 -3.75 0.28 -26.48
CA TYR A 108 -2.63 -0.31 -27.20
C TYR A 108 -3.13 -1.07 -28.42
N ARG A 109 -2.53 -0.84 -29.59
CA ARG A 109 -2.90 -1.51 -30.84
C ARG A 109 -1.73 -2.25 -31.46
N LYS A 110 -2.03 -3.45 -31.95
CA LYS A 110 -1.13 -4.30 -32.73
C LYS A 110 -1.94 -4.94 -33.87
N GLY A 111 -1.80 -4.39 -35.07
CA GLY A 111 -2.54 -4.86 -36.23
C GLY A 111 -4.05 -4.83 -35.96
N ILE A 112 -4.69 -6.00 -36.03
CA ILE A 112 -6.13 -6.18 -35.80
C ILE A 112 -6.53 -6.15 -34.32
N PHE A 113 -5.57 -6.27 -33.40
CA PHE A 113 -5.83 -6.33 -31.97
C PHE A 113 -5.69 -4.97 -31.31
N THR A 114 -6.66 -4.62 -30.49
CA THR A 114 -6.63 -3.40 -29.66
C THR A 114 -6.93 -3.77 -28.22
N ALA A 115 -5.98 -3.53 -27.31
CA ALA A 115 -6.11 -3.74 -25.88
C ALA A 115 -6.35 -2.40 -25.16
N ILE A 116 -7.47 -2.28 -24.46
CA ILE A 116 -7.86 -1.11 -23.69
C ILE A 116 -7.71 -1.43 -22.21
N TYR A 117 -6.84 -0.71 -21.51
CA TYR A 117 -6.67 -0.79 -20.06
C TYR A 117 -7.36 0.39 -19.38
N TYR A 118 -8.40 0.13 -18.59
CA TYR A 118 -9.07 1.14 -17.77
C TYR A 118 -8.36 1.30 -16.43
N LYS A 119 -7.73 2.46 -16.23
CA LYS A 119 -6.91 2.78 -15.05
C LYS A 119 -7.73 2.78 -13.76
N ARG A 120 -8.98 3.26 -13.81
CA ARG A 120 -9.86 3.38 -12.63
C ARG A 120 -10.49 2.07 -12.19
N THR A 121 -10.90 1.23 -13.15
CA THR A 121 -11.66 0.00 -12.86
C THR A 121 -10.77 -1.24 -12.89
N HIS A 122 -9.49 -1.09 -13.26
CA HIS A 122 -8.53 -2.18 -13.45
C HIS A 122 -9.06 -3.28 -14.38
N LYS A 123 -9.74 -2.89 -15.45
CA LYS A 123 -10.27 -3.80 -16.46
C LYS A 123 -9.48 -3.70 -17.75
N VAL A 124 -9.27 -4.83 -18.40
CA VAL A 124 -8.69 -4.91 -19.74
C VAL A 124 -9.74 -5.46 -20.69
N VAL A 125 -9.96 -4.74 -21.78
CA VAL A 125 -10.81 -5.16 -22.90
C VAL A 125 -9.91 -5.40 -24.10
N LEU A 126 -10.04 -6.57 -24.72
CA LEU A 126 -9.38 -6.88 -25.97
C LEU A 126 -10.41 -6.82 -27.09
N MET A 127 -10.09 -6.06 -28.11
CA MET A 127 -10.83 -5.97 -29.36
C MET A 127 -10.02 -6.65 -30.47
N ARG A 128 -10.75 -7.23 -31.41
CA ARG A 128 -10.23 -7.79 -32.66
C ARG A 128 -11.08 -7.23 -33.80
N ASP A 129 -10.45 -6.57 -34.77
CA ASP A 129 -11.14 -5.98 -35.92
C ASP A 129 -12.30 -5.05 -35.53
N GLY A 130 -12.10 -4.24 -34.49
CA GLY A 130 -13.14 -3.32 -33.99
C GLY A 130 -14.26 -3.97 -33.17
N GLN A 131 -14.27 -5.30 -33.02
CA GLN A 131 -15.24 -6.02 -32.19
C GLN A 131 -14.63 -6.45 -30.86
N ILE A 132 -15.42 -6.43 -29.78
CA ILE A 132 -14.96 -6.89 -28.46
C ILE A 132 -14.74 -8.40 -28.50
N TYR A 133 -13.49 -8.81 -28.44
CA TYR A 133 -13.08 -10.21 -28.43
C TYR A 133 -13.19 -10.80 -27.02
N GLY A 134 -12.88 -10.02 -25.98
CA GLY A 134 -13.05 -10.43 -24.58
C GLY A 134 -12.73 -9.33 -23.59
N ARG A 135 -13.03 -9.58 -22.31
CA ARG A 135 -12.78 -8.66 -21.20
C ARG A 135 -12.36 -9.42 -19.96
N THR A 136 -11.48 -8.84 -19.16
CA THR A 136 -11.08 -9.39 -17.86
C THR A 136 -10.70 -8.27 -16.89
N THR A 137 -10.63 -8.60 -15.61
CA THR A 137 -10.17 -7.69 -14.55
C THR A 137 -8.75 -8.11 -14.12
N VAL A 138 -7.95 -7.15 -13.67
CA VAL A 138 -6.53 -7.27 -13.29
C VAL A 138 -6.34 -7.24 -11.77
#